data_AF-A0A1V5LK85-F1
#
_entry.id   AF-A0A1V5LK85-F1
#
_cell.length_a   1.000
_cell.length_b   1.000
_cell.length_c   1.000
_cell.angle_alpha   90.00
_cell.angle_beta   90.00
_cell.angle_gamma   90.00
#
_symmetry.space_group_name_H-M   'P 1'
#
loop_
_entity.id
_entity.type
_entity.pdbx_description
1 polymer ?
#
loop_
_entity_poly.entity_id
_entity_poly.type
_entity_poly.pdbx_seq_one_letter_code
_entity_poly.pdbx_strand_id
1 'polypeptide(L)'
;MPSDPAVVEKLGIEVHYLGYYLKWHPQSCYYYAVEHGGFEASPERTPGTYSKYNSIDDKIDDYHYYTTYIKFGIGRATYDAAQEIRSKDITRDEGVALVKRFDGEYPERFEEDIFKYLSIPEKEFPEASKRFEEWQMTRPYFMALADKFRSPHLWQYKNGVWTLRHQVS
;
A
#
# COMPACT_ATOMS: atom_id res chain seq x y z
N MET A 1 -22.89 0.04 8.87
CA MET A 1 -24.06 0.05 7.95
C MET A 1 -24.70 1.43 8.03
N PRO A 2 -25.31 1.96 6.96
CA PRO A 2 -26.02 3.24 7.04
C PRO A 2 -27.19 3.15 8.03
N SER A 3 -27.50 4.27 8.68
CA SER A 3 -28.61 4.40 9.65
C SER A 3 -29.97 4.18 8.98
N ASP A 4 -30.95 3.66 9.73
CA ASP A 4 -32.33 3.47 9.25
C ASP A 4 -32.96 4.81 8.82
N PRO A 5 -33.35 4.97 7.53
CA PRO A 5 -33.95 6.20 7.02
C PRO A 5 -35.20 6.66 7.79
N ALA A 6 -36.03 5.74 8.29
CA ALA A 6 -37.25 6.09 9.01
C ALA A 6 -36.95 6.75 10.37
N VAL A 7 -35.84 6.36 11.01
CA VAL A 7 -35.39 6.98 12.27
C VAL A 7 -34.82 8.36 12.02
N VAL A 8 -34.03 8.52 10.94
CA VAL A 8 -33.45 9.80 10.53
C VAL A 8 -34.55 10.83 10.26
N GLU A 9 -35.58 10.47 9.51
CA GLU A 9 -36.71 11.35 9.20
C GLU A 9 -37.53 11.68 10.45
N LYS A 10 -37.90 10.68 11.25
CA LYS A 10 -38.71 10.87 12.47
C LYS A 10 -38.07 11.82 13.48
N LEU A 11 -36.76 11.75 13.62
CA LEU A 11 -36.00 12.56 14.57
C LEU A 11 -35.50 13.89 13.98
N GLY A 12 -35.77 14.15 12.68
CA GLY A 12 -35.29 15.35 12.00
C GLY A 12 -33.75 15.43 11.94
N ILE A 13 -33.08 14.29 11.80
CA ILE A 13 -31.61 14.23 11.75
C ILE A 13 -31.14 14.65 10.36
N GLU A 14 -30.24 15.64 10.30
CA GLU A 14 -29.57 16.04 9.06
C GLU A 14 -28.23 15.33 8.92
N VAL A 15 -28.02 14.67 7.78
CA VAL A 15 -26.78 13.95 7.47
C VAL A 15 -25.95 14.77 6.49
N HIS A 16 -24.79 15.21 6.94
CA HIS A 16 -23.85 15.99 6.13
C HIS A 16 -22.61 15.17 5.79
N TYR A 17 -22.18 15.26 4.54
CA TYR A 17 -20.86 14.75 4.13
C TYR A 17 -19.83 15.85 4.34
N LEU A 18 -18.91 15.67 5.29
CA LEU A 18 -17.90 16.67 5.64
C LEU A 18 -17.06 17.11 4.42
N GLY A 19 -16.82 16.19 3.48
CA GLY A 19 -16.07 16.46 2.25
C GLY A 19 -16.69 17.52 1.32
N TYR A 20 -17.97 17.88 1.50
CA TYR A 20 -18.57 19.01 0.78
C TYR A 20 -18.11 20.37 1.32
N TYR A 21 -17.69 20.42 2.59
CA TYR A 21 -17.31 21.64 3.27
C TYR A 21 -15.78 21.78 3.39
N LEU A 22 -15.10 20.66 3.60
CA LEU A 22 -13.65 20.62 3.77
C LEU A 22 -13.01 19.82 2.66
N LYS A 23 -11.99 20.44 2.03
CA LYS A 23 -11.15 19.73 1.06
C LYS A 23 -10.28 18.73 1.80
N TRP A 24 -10.31 17.48 1.36
CA TRP A 24 -9.39 16.47 1.85
C TRP A 24 -7.97 16.78 1.35
N HIS A 25 -7.07 17.08 2.27
CA HIS A 25 -5.66 17.33 1.98
C HIS A 25 -4.77 16.64 3.03
N PRO A 26 -4.22 15.46 2.73
CA PRO A 26 -3.51 14.64 3.73
C PRO A 26 -2.39 15.36 4.44
N GLN A 27 -1.59 16.16 3.72
CA GLN A 27 -0.45 16.84 4.32
C GLN A 27 -0.90 17.89 5.35
N SER A 28 -1.97 18.65 5.06
CA SER A 28 -2.57 19.56 6.04
C SER A 28 -3.16 18.82 7.24
N CYS A 29 -3.82 17.68 7.00
CA CYS A 29 -4.35 16.86 8.09
C CYS A 29 -3.22 16.32 8.99
N TYR A 30 -2.10 15.90 8.39
CA TYR A 30 -0.92 15.46 9.12
C TYR A 30 -0.36 16.57 10.00
N TYR A 31 -0.11 17.77 9.45
CA TYR A 31 0.41 18.88 10.26
C TYR A 31 -0.52 19.27 11.39
N TYR A 32 -1.84 19.32 11.13
CA TYR A 32 -2.83 19.59 12.16
C TYR A 32 -2.81 18.54 13.29
N ALA A 33 -2.70 17.25 12.92
CA ALA A 33 -2.64 16.16 13.89
C ALA A 33 -1.36 16.18 14.73
N VAL A 34 -0.21 16.56 14.14
CA VAL A 34 1.04 16.74 14.87
C VAL A 34 0.94 17.92 15.83
N GLU A 35 0.42 19.05 15.37
CA GLU A 35 0.36 20.30 16.17
C GLU A 35 -0.64 20.21 17.33
N HIS A 36 -1.78 19.54 17.13
CA HIS A 36 -2.90 19.58 18.08
C HIS A 36 -3.31 18.22 18.64
N GLY A 37 -2.89 17.12 18.01
CA GLY A 37 -3.37 15.77 18.30
C GLY A 37 -2.35 14.84 18.95
N GLY A 38 -1.10 15.27 19.11
CA GLY A 38 -0.01 14.42 19.62
C GLY A 38 0.34 13.27 18.66
N PHE A 39 0.07 13.43 17.36
CA PHE A 39 0.43 12.43 16.36
C PHE A 39 1.95 12.35 16.20
N GLU A 40 2.48 11.13 16.25
CA GLU A 40 3.89 10.85 16.02
C GLU A 40 4.06 10.11 14.69
N ALA A 41 4.81 10.72 13.77
CA ALA A 41 5.18 10.05 12.53
C ALA A 41 6.12 8.87 12.81
N SER A 42 6.10 7.87 11.93
CA SER A 42 7.03 6.76 12.02
C SER A 42 8.49 7.27 11.95
N PRO A 43 9.41 6.73 12.78
CA PRO A 43 10.82 7.15 12.75
C PRO A 43 11.45 6.88 11.37
N GLU A 44 10.97 5.83 10.69
CA GLU A 44 11.37 5.41 9.36
C GLU A 44 10.22 5.50 8.36
N ARG A 45 10.56 5.55 7.07
CA ARG A 45 9.58 5.51 5.98
C ARG A 45 9.07 4.09 5.77
N THR A 46 7.85 3.97 5.26
CA THR A 46 7.34 2.68 4.77
C THR A 46 8.03 2.34 3.44
N PRO A 47 8.57 1.11 3.27
CA PRO A 47 9.06 0.64 1.98
C PRO A 47 8.03 0.85 0.87
N GLY A 48 8.49 1.32 -0.29
CA GLY A 48 7.60 1.63 -1.41
C GLY A 48 7.09 3.07 -1.44
N THR A 49 7.37 3.89 -0.41
CA THR A 49 7.04 5.32 -0.38
C THR A 49 8.11 6.17 0.31
N TYR A 50 8.00 7.49 0.13
CA TYR A 50 8.74 8.52 0.86
C TYR A 50 7.98 9.04 2.09
N SER A 51 6.70 8.68 2.26
CA SER A 51 5.88 9.09 3.39
C SER A 51 6.26 8.35 4.69
N LYS A 52 6.00 9.02 5.83
CA LYS A 52 6.23 8.53 7.20
C LYS A 52 4.99 8.60 8.09
N TYR A 53 3.86 9.06 7.57
CA TYR A 53 2.68 9.38 8.38
C TYR A 53 1.42 8.63 7.95
N ASN A 54 1.43 8.01 6.77
CA ASN A 54 0.30 7.23 6.26
C ASN A 54 0.48 5.75 6.58
N SER A 55 -0.59 5.08 7.02
CA SER A 55 -0.65 3.62 7.24
C SER A 55 0.55 3.06 7.99
N ILE A 56 0.86 3.64 9.16
CA ILE A 56 2.05 3.30 9.96
C ILE A 56 1.75 2.26 11.06
N ASP A 57 0.49 1.86 11.19
CA ASP A 57 -0.05 1.00 12.23
C ASP A 57 -0.24 -0.47 11.79
N ASP A 58 0.04 -0.80 10.54
CA ASP A 58 -0.09 -2.15 9.99
C ASP A 58 1.25 -2.70 9.46
N LYS A 59 1.51 -3.98 9.73
CA LYS A 59 2.69 -4.70 9.23
C LYS A 59 2.52 -5.17 7.79
N ILE A 60 1.30 -5.52 7.36
CA ILE A 60 1.09 -6.15 6.03
C ILE A 60 1.11 -5.14 4.88
N ASP A 61 0.95 -3.85 5.19
CA ASP A 61 0.79 -2.78 4.20
C ASP A 61 1.99 -2.69 3.22
N ASP A 62 3.20 -2.90 3.72
CA ASP A 62 4.41 -2.91 2.91
C ASP A 62 4.35 -3.98 1.78
N TYR A 63 3.82 -5.17 2.10
CA TYR A 63 3.62 -6.26 1.14
C TYR A 63 2.41 -6.04 0.23
N HIS A 64 1.36 -5.37 0.72
CA HIS A 64 0.23 -4.96 -0.12
C HIS A 64 0.72 -4.07 -1.27
N TYR A 65 1.53 -3.06 -0.98
CA TYR A 65 2.05 -2.17 -2.03
C TYR A 65 3.13 -2.81 -2.89
N TYR A 66 3.98 -3.68 -2.34
CA TYR A 66 4.91 -4.46 -3.15
C TYR A 66 4.17 -5.33 -4.15
N THR A 67 3.18 -6.11 -3.72
CA THR A 67 2.39 -6.98 -4.62
C THR A 67 1.53 -6.20 -5.61
N THR A 68 1.06 -5.01 -5.23
CA THR A 68 0.41 -4.06 -6.15
C THR A 68 1.36 -3.62 -7.27
N TYR A 69 2.61 -3.28 -6.93
CA TYR A 69 3.63 -2.98 -7.92
C TYR A 69 3.90 -4.16 -8.84
N ILE A 70 4.05 -5.38 -8.31
CA ILE A 70 4.20 -6.60 -9.13
C ILE A 70 3.04 -6.76 -10.11
N LYS A 71 1.80 -6.60 -9.63
CA LYS A 71 0.58 -6.87 -10.41
C LYS A 71 0.32 -5.82 -11.48
N PHE A 72 0.48 -4.54 -11.15
CA PHE A 72 0.02 -3.39 -11.94
C PHE A 72 1.13 -2.48 -12.46
N GLY A 73 2.38 -2.67 -12.02
CA GLY A 73 3.52 -1.84 -12.43
C GLY A 73 3.55 -0.45 -11.79
N ILE A 74 2.69 -0.20 -10.80
CA ILE A 74 2.63 1.02 -10.00
C ILE A 74 2.53 0.63 -8.53
N GLY A 75 3.25 1.35 -7.66
CA GLY A 75 3.27 1.10 -6.22
C GLY A 75 2.74 2.28 -5.42
N ARG A 76 3.10 2.29 -4.13
CA ARG A 76 2.64 3.31 -3.18
C ARG A 76 3.11 4.71 -3.54
N ALA A 77 4.39 4.87 -3.93
CA ALA A 77 4.93 6.16 -4.30
C ALA A 77 4.19 6.76 -5.51
N THR A 78 3.72 5.93 -6.45
CA THR A 78 2.86 6.42 -7.55
C THR A 78 1.55 7.01 -7.03
N TYR A 79 0.88 6.37 -6.07
CA TYR A 79 -0.37 6.89 -5.51
C TYR A 79 -0.16 8.17 -4.70
N ASP A 80 0.85 8.18 -3.82
CA ASP A 80 1.18 9.33 -2.98
C ASP A 80 1.58 10.53 -3.85
N ALA A 81 2.52 10.34 -4.78
CA ALA A 81 2.99 11.42 -5.65
C ALA A 81 1.87 11.96 -6.56
N ALA A 82 1.01 11.08 -7.09
CA ALA A 82 -0.12 11.54 -7.91
C ALA A 82 -1.12 12.38 -7.10
N GLN A 83 -1.31 12.10 -5.81
CA GLN A 83 -2.14 12.90 -4.94
C GLN A 83 -1.52 14.26 -4.62
N GLU A 84 -0.23 14.29 -4.30
CA GLU A 84 0.51 15.52 -3.98
C GLU A 84 0.66 16.43 -5.22
N ILE A 85 0.81 15.87 -6.43
CA ILE A 85 0.76 16.65 -7.68
C ILE A 85 -0.61 17.31 -7.86
N ARG A 86 -1.71 16.58 -7.62
CA ARG A 86 -3.07 17.14 -7.76
C ARG A 86 -3.35 18.23 -6.72
N SER A 87 -2.76 18.11 -5.54
CA SER A 87 -2.86 19.06 -4.44
C SER A 87 -1.91 20.26 -4.61
N LYS A 88 -0.94 20.14 -5.53
CA LYS A 88 0.11 21.12 -5.86
C LYS A 88 1.20 21.23 -4.79
N ASP A 89 1.40 20.19 -4.00
CA ASP A 89 2.49 20.14 -3.00
C ASP A 89 3.83 19.83 -3.66
N ILE A 90 3.80 19.07 -4.76
CA ILE A 90 4.97 18.75 -5.58
C ILE A 90 4.68 18.96 -7.06
N THR A 91 5.74 19.19 -7.82
CA THR A 91 5.71 19.21 -9.27
C THR A 91 5.65 17.79 -9.84
N ARG A 92 5.29 17.70 -11.11
CA ARG A 92 5.27 16.43 -11.83
C ARG A 92 6.64 15.77 -11.89
N ASP A 93 7.69 16.55 -12.12
CA ASP A 93 9.06 16.05 -12.25
C ASP A 93 9.58 15.49 -10.92
N GLU A 94 9.25 16.14 -9.81
CA GLU A 94 9.53 15.62 -8.46
C GLU A 94 8.79 14.30 -8.23
N GLY A 95 7.49 14.25 -8.55
CA GLY A 95 6.71 13.02 -8.41
C GLY A 95 7.27 11.84 -9.21
N VAL A 96 7.67 12.07 -10.47
CA VAL A 96 8.32 11.05 -11.30
C VAL A 96 9.64 10.57 -10.67
N ALA A 97 10.44 11.49 -10.12
CA ALA A 97 11.70 11.14 -9.47
C ALA A 97 11.46 10.28 -8.21
N LEU A 98 10.44 10.60 -7.41
CA LEU A 98 10.03 9.83 -6.24
C LEU A 98 9.55 8.42 -6.62
N VAL A 99 8.68 8.32 -7.63
CA VAL A 99 8.20 7.03 -8.15
C VAL A 99 9.37 6.15 -8.59
N LYS A 100 10.30 6.68 -9.39
CA LYS A 100 11.47 5.93 -9.86
C LYS A 100 12.36 5.44 -8.74
N ARG A 101 12.39 6.16 -7.62
CA ARG A 101 13.23 5.84 -6.47
C ARG A 101 12.62 4.81 -5.53
N PHE A 102 11.30 4.85 -5.32
CA PHE A 102 10.66 4.11 -4.22
C PHE A 102 9.72 2.99 -4.70
N ASP A 103 9.07 3.09 -5.86
CA ASP A 103 8.17 2.02 -6.31
C ASP A 103 8.95 0.72 -6.54
N GLY A 104 8.42 -0.38 -5.98
CA GLY A 104 9.01 -1.72 -6.11
C GLY A 104 10.11 -2.04 -5.12
N GLU A 105 10.37 -1.15 -4.14
CA GLU A 105 11.24 -1.46 -3.03
C GLU A 105 10.74 -2.67 -2.23
N TYR A 106 11.65 -3.57 -1.89
CA TYR A 106 11.31 -4.80 -1.19
C TYR A 106 11.07 -4.56 0.32
N PRO A 107 9.97 -5.07 0.90
CA PRO A 107 9.59 -4.79 2.28
C PRO A 107 10.19 -5.78 3.30
N GLU A 108 11.46 -5.62 3.66
CA GLU A 108 12.17 -6.56 4.56
C GLU A 108 11.76 -6.46 6.04
N ARG A 109 11.25 -5.31 6.48
CA ARG A 109 11.05 -4.93 7.89
C ARG A 109 10.25 -5.93 8.74
N PHE A 110 9.17 -6.49 8.18
CA PHE A 110 8.25 -7.39 8.89
C PHE A 110 8.15 -8.78 8.24
N GLU A 111 9.16 -9.15 7.45
CA GLU A 111 9.14 -10.38 6.67
C GLU A 111 8.84 -11.63 7.51
N GLU A 112 9.56 -11.80 8.63
CA GLU A 112 9.43 -13.00 9.47
C GLU A 112 8.00 -13.13 10.04
N ASP A 113 7.43 -12.03 10.54
CA ASP A 113 6.08 -12.00 11.09
C ASP A 113 5.04 -12.34 10.02
N ILE A 114 5.17 -11.75 8.83
CA ILE A 114 4.22 -11.91 7.74
C ILE A 114 4.31 -13.31 7.15
N PHE A 115 5.52 -13.82 6.91
CA PHE A 115 5.68 -15.17 6.37
C PHE A 115 5.23 -16.23 7.36
N LYS A 116 5.44 -16.01 8.65
CA LYS A 116 4.84 -16.85 9.68
C LYS A 116 3.31 -16.80 9.63
N TYR A 117 2.72 -15.61 9.53
CA TYR A 117 1.27 -15.42 9.44
C TYR A 117 0.65 -16.06 8.18
N LEU A 118 1.34 -15.98 7.05
CA LEU A 118 0.90 -16.55 5.76
C LEU A 118 1.16 -18.05 5.63
N SER A 119 2.00 -18.62 6.49
CA SER A 119 2.26 -20.06 6.49
C SER A 119 1.07 -20.82 7.08
N ILE A 120 0.87 -22.05 6.58
CA ILE A 120 -0.23 -22.93 6.96
C ILE A 120 0.38 -24.27 7.42
N PRO A 121 0.98 -24.35 8.63
CA PRO A 121 1.65 -25.55 9.10
C PRO A 121 0.71 -26.76 9.14
N GLU A 122 1.14 -27.90 8.61
CA GLU A 122 0.31 -29.11 8.53
C GLU A 122 -0.18 -29.58 9.90
N LYS A 123 0.63 -29.39 10.96
CA LYS A 123 0.25 -29.74 12.34
C LYS A 123 -0.97 -28.96 12.84
N GLU A 124 -1.12 -27.72 12.40
CA GLU A 124 -2.20 -26.82 12.82
C GLU A 124 -3.38 -26.86 11.83
N PHE A 125 -3.08 -27.07 10.54
CA PHE A 125 -4.03 -26.98 9.43
C PHE A 125 -3.91 -28.16 8.45
N PRO A 126 -4.18 -29.40 8.88
CA PRO A 126 -3.87 -30.61 8.11
C PRO A 126 -4.62 -30.72 6.77
N GLU A 127 -5.80 -30.11 6.65
CA GLU A 127 -6.58 -30.12 5.41
C GLU A 127 -6.29 -28.91 4.52
N ALA A 128 -6.00 -27.75 5.10
CA ALA A 128 -5.72 -26.54 4.33
C ALA A 128 -4.31 -26.55 3.76
N SER A 129 -3.31 -27.08 4.48
CA SER A 129 -1.92 -27.18 4.00
C SER A 129 -1.82 -27.93 2.67
N LYS A 130 -2.66 -28.95 2.45
CA LYS A 130 -2.75 -29.75 1.22
C LYS A 130 -3.32 -29.00 0.01
N ARG A 131 -3.83 -27.77 0.19
CA ARG A 131 -4.46 -26.96 -0.87
C ARG A 131 -3.51 -25.95 -1.52
N PHE A 132 -2.27 -25.86 -1.02
CA PHE A 132 -1.26 -24.92 -1.52
C PHE A 132 -0.06 -25.67 -2.08
N GLU A 133 0.65 -25.06 -3.04
CA GLU A 133 1.88 -25.64 -3.62
C GLU A 133 2.98 -25.77 -2.55
N GLU A 134 3.10 -24.75 -1.68
CA GLU A 134 3.95 -24.77 -0.49
C GLU A 134 3.12 -24.33 0.72
N TRP A 135 3.22 -25.06 1.82
CA TRP A 135 2.53 -24.73 3.07
C TRP A 135 3.28 -23.65 3.87
N GLN A 136 4.60 -23.53 3.67
CA GLN A 136 5.44 -22.55 4.33
C GLN A 136 5.71 -21.37 3.40
N MET A 137 5.37 -20.17 3.85
CA MET A 137 5.79 -18.96 3.17
C MET A 137 7.26 -18.69 3.48
N THR A 138 8.06 -18.53 2.43
CA THR A 138 9.49 -18.19 2.51
C THR A 138 9.82 -17.12 1.49
N ARG A 139 10.91 -16.37 1.65
CA ARG A 139 11.32 -15.36 0.66
C ARG A 139 11.44 -15.96 -0.75
N PRO A 140 12.11 -17.11 -0.96
CA PRO A 140 12.18 -17.73 -2.27
C PRO A 140 10.80 -18.07 -2.86
N TYR A 141 9.90 -18.66 -2.06
CA TYR A 141 8.55 -18.99 -2.53
C TYR A 141 7.72 -17.75 -2.86
N PHE A 142 7.76 -16.74 -2.00
CA PHE A 142 7.11 -15.45 -2.23
C PHE A 142 7.60 -14.79 -3.53
N MET A 143 8.91 -14.78 -3.76
CA MET A 143 9.49 -14.19 -4.98
C MET A 143 9.13 -15.01 -6.23
N ALA A 144 9.07 -16.34 -6.14
CA ALA A 144 8.60 -17.18 -7.24
C ALA A 144 7.13 -16.90 -7.59
N LEU A 145 6.27 -16.70 -6.57
CA LEU A 145 4.89 -16.26 -6.78
C LEU A 145 4.85 -14.87 -7.41
N ALA A 146 5.62 -13.91 -6.89
CA ALA A 146 5.68 -12.56 -7.45
C ALA A 146 6.02 -12.60 -8.94
N ASP A 147 7.03 -13.35 -9.33
CA ASP A 147 7.43 -13.51 -10.73
C ASP A 147 6.36 -14.19 -11.59
N LYS A 148 5.65 -15.21 -11.06
CA LYS A 148 4.50 -15.84 -11.73
C LYS A 148 3.36 -14.85 -12.00
N PHE A 149 3.17 -13.86 -11.13
CA PHE A 149 2.10 -12.87 -11.24
C PHE A 149 2.49 -11.58 -11.99
N ARG A 150 3.73 -11.46 -12.47
CA ARG A 150 4.13 -10.37 -13.36
C ARG A 150 3.43 -10.48 -14.70
N SER A 151 2.54 -9.54 -14.99
CA SER A 151 1.83 -9.49 -16.26
C SER A 151 2.80 -9.26 -17.44
N PRO A 152 2.82 -10.13 -18.48
CA PRO A 152 3.77 -10.02 -19.60
C PRO A 152 3.68 -8.72 -20.43
N HIS A 153 2.52 -8.04 -20.40
CA HIS A 153 2.31 -6.77 -21.07
C HIS A 153 2.87 -5.55 -20.31
N LEU A 154 3.17 -5.71 -19.02
CA LEU A 154 3.80 -4.67 -18.19
C LEU A 154 5.29 -4.96 -18.00
N TRP A 155 5.63 -6.23 -17.84
CA TRP A 155 6.95 -6.68 -17.43
C TRP A 155 7.74 -7.32 -18.56
N GLN A 156 9.05 -7.14 -18.53
CA GLN A 156 10.01 -7.86 -19.35
C GLN A 156 11.20 -8.28 -18.49
N TYR A 157 11.73 -9.47 -18.75
CA TYR A 157 12.94 -9.95 -18.10
C TYR A 157 14.13 -9.71 -19.03
N LYS A 158 15.07 -8.86 -18.62
CA LYS A 158 16.25 -8.47 -19.41
C LYS A 158 17.48 -8.46 -18.52
N ASN A 159 18.58 -9.05 -18.99
CA ASN A 159 19.87 -9.08 -18.29
C ASN A 159 19.78 -9.62 -16.84
N GLY A 160 18.92 -10.61 -16.60
CA GLY A 160 18.73 -11.19 -15.27
C GLY A 160 17.87 -10.35 -14.31
N VAL A 161 17.20 -9.31 -14.80
CA VAL A 161 16.39 -8.41 -13.97
C VAL A 161 15.02 -8.17 -14.61
N TRP A 162 13.97 -8.15 -13.77
CA TRP A 162 12.64 -7.72 -14.17
C TRP A 162 12.59 -6.21 -14.30
N THR A 163 12.13 -5.73 -15.45
CA THR A 163 11.95 -4.29 -15.71
C THR A 163 10.57 -4.03 -16.27
N LEU A 164 10.02 -2.87 -15.95
CA LEU A 164 8.82 -2.37 -16.61
C LEU A 164 9.11 -2.04 -18.06
N ARG A 165 8.16 -2.36 -18.94
CA ARG A 165 8.21 -1.97 -20.36
C ARG A 165 8.04 -0.46 -20.51
N HIS A 166 7.17 0.12 -19.69
CA HIS A 166 6.90 1.55 -19.62
C HIS A 166 6.88 1.95 -18.15
N GLN A 167 7.89 2.71 -17.72
CA GLN A 167 7.90 3.30 -16.40
C GLN A 167 7.28 4.69 -16.47
N VAL A 168 6.67 5.13 -15.37
CA VAL A 168 6.16 6.51 -15.24
C VAL A 168 7.30 7.49 -15.56
N SER A 169 7.04 8.36 -16.53
CA SER A 169 7.96 9.36 -17.09
C SER A 169 7.41 10.75 -16.87
#